data_AF-A0A847L8L4-F1
#
_entry.id   AF-A0A847L8L4-F1
#
_cell.length_a   1.000
_cell.length_b   1.000
_cell.length_c   1.000
_cell.angle_alpha   90.00
_cell.angle_beta   90.00
_cell.angle_gamma   90.00
#
_symmetry.space_group_name_H-M   'P 1'
#
loop_
_entity.id
_entity.type
_entity.pdbx_description
1 polymer ?
#
loop_
_entity_poly.entity_id
_entity_poly.type
_entity_poly.pdbx_seq_one_letter_code
_entity_poly.pdbx_strand_id
1 'polypeptide(L)'
;MRRGVTVVELMMAVLIGAILAVAVTRLLSGGMRISQKGAAHLTTVQNAGILLSRIERDLERAVQADPGPGGSMILRLLSPAGEVAASYRPAAGGLGVTRTVTGSGAEAGDEGEGHTFARGLPTVLRWRRATVEGSVGFFVTVTVSSGPEGGETHTLERFILCRNDPATRARLTTGWTW
;
A
#
# COMPACT_ATOMS: atom_id res chain seq x y z
N MET A 1 44.67 -52.03 19.57
CA MET A 1 45.44 -51.22 18.60
C MET A 1 44.87 -49.82 18.56
N ARG A 2 45.53 -48.83 19.17
CA ARG A 2 45.17 -47.39 19.01
C ARG A 2 45.90 -46.88 17.77
N ARG A 3 45.18 -46.65 16.66
CA ARG A 3 45.73 -45.94 15.50
C ARG A 3 45.64 -44.44 15.78
N GLY A 4 46.78 -43.75 15.81
CA GLY A 4 46.84 -42.30 15.92
C GLY A 4 46.46 -41.64 14.60
N VAL A 5 45.74 -40.52 14.66
CA VAL A 5 45.43 -39.69 13.49
C VAL A 5 46.73 -39.11 12.95
N THR A 6 46.97 -39.24 11.64
CA THR A 6 48.15 -38.62 11.02
C THR A 6 47.94 -37.12 10.84
N VAL A 7 49.01 -36.34 10.88
CA VAL A 7 48.95 -34.86 10.69
C VAL A 7 48.27 -34.51 9.36
N VAL A 8 48.50 -35.31 8.32
CA VAL A 8 47.89 -35.14 6.99
C VAL A 8 46.36 -35.32 7.04
N GLU A 9 45.87 -36.34 7.74
CA GLU A 9 44.42 -36.55 7.93
C GLU A 9 43.79 -35.40 8.72
N LEU A 10 44.48 -34.89 9.75
CA LEU A 10 44.00 -33.74 10.51
C LEU A 10 43.91 -32.48 9.62
N MET A 11 44.93 -32.21 8.81
CA MET A 11 44.93 -31.07 7.88
C MET A 11 43.84 -31.19 6.81
N MET A 12 43.64 -32.39 6.26
CA MET A 12 42.56 -32.64 5.30
C MET A 12 41.17 -32.47 5.95
N ALA A 13 40.97 -32.96 7.18
CA ALA A 13 39.72 -32.80 7.90
C ALA A 13 39.42 -31.32 8.19
N VAL A 14 40.43 -30.54 8.57
CA VAL A 14 40.30 -29.08 8.79
C VAL A 14 39.96 -28.36 7.48
N LEU A 15 40.63 -28.71 6.38
CA LEU A 15 40.39 -28.10 5.07
C LEU A 15 38.96 -28.37 4.58
N ILE A 16 38.52 -29.62 4.65
CA ILE A 16 37.15 -30.01 4.28
C ILE A 16 36.13 -29.31 5.19
N GLY A 17 36.38 -29.29 6.50
CA GLY A 17 35.53 -28.59 7.47
C GLY A 17 35.39 -27.10 7.17
N ALA A 18 36.50 -26.43 6.84
CA ALA A 18 36.49 -25.00 6.48
C ALA A 18 35.70 -24.73 5.19
N ILE A 19 35.86 -25.55 4.15
CA ILE A 19 35.11 -25.43 2.89
C ILE A 19 33.61 -25.61 3.14
N LEU A 20 33.22 -26.64 3.91
CA LEU A 20 31.83 -26.90 4.25
C LEU A 20 31.23 -25.75 5.06
N ALA A 21 31.95 -25.23 6.05
CA ALA A 21 31.50 -24.10 6.86
C ALA A 21 31.25 -22.85 6.01
N VAL A 22 32.14 -22.55 5.06
CA VAL A 22 31.96 -21.42 4.12
C VAL A 22 30.75 -21.64 3.21
N ALA A 23 30.58 -22.85 2.67
CA ALA A 23 29.45 -23.18 1.82
C ALA A 23 28.11 -23.02 2.57
N VAL A 24 28.01 -23.55 3.79
CA VAL A 24 26.82 -23.42 4.64
C VAL A 24 26.56 -21.96 4.99
N THR A 25 27.59 -21.20 5.37
CA THR A 25 27.43 -19.77 5.72
C THR A 25 26.92 -18.96 4.53
N ARG A 26 27.43 -19.23 3.31
CA ARG A 26 26.96 -18.58 2.09
C ARG A 26 25.52 -18.96 1.75
N LEU A 27 25.14 -20.22 1.91
CA LEU A 27 23.77 -20.69 1.70
C LEU A 27 22.79 -20.05 2.68
N LEU A 28 23.13 -20.02 3.97
CA LEU A 28 22.32 -19.36 5.00
C LEU A 28 22.19 -17.86 4.74
N SER A 29 23.29 -17.19 4.41
CA SER A 29 23.29 -15.76 4.07
C SER A 29 22.44 -15.46 2.83
N GLY A 30 22.51 -16.30 1.80
CA GLY A 30 21.68 -16.21 0.61
C GLY A 30 20.20 -16.42 0.91
N GLY A 31 19.87 -17.45 1.70
CA GLY A 31 18.51 -17.75 2.14
C GLY A 31 17.87 -16.62 2.93
N MET A 32 18.62 -16.00 3.86
CA MET A 32 18.14 -14.85 4.64
C MET A 32 17.82 -13.65 3.75
N ARG A 33 18.67 -13.33 2.76
CA ARG A 33 18.41 -12.22 1.83
C ARG A 33 17.18 -12.45 0.96
N ILE A 34 16.99 -13.66 0.46
CA ILE A 34 15.81 -14.03 -0.34
C ILE A 34 14.54 -13.92 0.52
N SER A 35 14.60 -14.41 1.76
CA SER A 35 13.49 -14.32 2.70
C SER A 35 13.12 -12.87 3.01
N GLN A 36 14.11 -12.01 3.30
CA GLN A 36 13.89 -10.58 3.54
C GLN A 36 13.27 -9.88 2.34
N LYS A 37 13.73 -10.17 1.12
CA LYS A 37 13.14 -9.62 -0.10
C LYS A 37 11.69 -10.08 -0.29
N GLY A 38 11.40 -11.37 -0.08
CA GLY A 38 10.03 -11.90 -0.17
C GLY A 38 9.08 -11.27 0.83
N ALA A 39 9.53 -11.06 2.08
CA ALA A 39 8.75 -10.38 3.10
C ALA A 39 8.50 -8.91 2.75
N ALA A 40 9.52 -8.20 2.23
CA ALA A 40 9.38 -6.83 1.76
C ALA A 40 8.38 -6.71 0.60
N HIS A 41 8.46 -7.63 -0.38
CA HIS A 41 7.50 -7.69 -1.49
C HIS A 41 6.06 -7.79 -0.97
N LEU A 42 5.78 -8.80 -0.14
CA LEU A 42 4.45 -9.03 0.38
C LEU A 42 3.93 -7.82 1.17
N THR A 43 4.80 -7.19 1.95
CA THR A 43 4.47 -5.98 2.71
C THR A 43 4.10 -4.81 1.79
N THR A 44 4.83 -4.59 0.69
CA THR A 44 4.50 -3.51 -0.26
C THR A 44 3.18 -3.76 -0.98
N VAL A 45 2.93 -5.00 -1.42
CA VAL A 45 1.69 -5.41 -2.08
C VAL A 45 0.50 -5.24 -1.15
N GLN A 46 0.61 -5.71 0.09
CA GLN A 46 -0.46 -5.59 1.09
C GLN A 46 -0.78 -4.13 1.43
N ASN A 47 0.24 -3.30 1.64
CA ASN A 47 0.04 -1.88 1.93
C ASN A 47 -0.64 -1.14 0.77
N ALA A 48 -0.23 -1.40 -0.48
CA ALA A 48 -0.88 -0.83 -1.66
C ALA A 48 -2.34 -1.26 -1.77
N GLY A 49 -2.62 -2.55 -1.55
CA GLY A 49 -3.97 -3.11 -1.59
C GLY A 49 -4.90 -2.52 -0.51
N ILE A 50 -4.45 -2.45 0.74
CA ILE A 50 -5.24 -1.89 1.85
C ILE A 50 -5.57 -0.41 1.59
N LEU A 51 -4.59 0.38 1.14
CA LEU A 51 -4.79 1.79 0.80
C LEU A 51 -5.80 1.93 -0.34
N LEU A 52 -5.65 1.17 -1.42
CA LEU A 52 -6.58 1.19 -2.56
C LEU A 52 -8.00 0.81 -2.14
N SER A 53 -8.18 -0.25 -1.34
CA SER A 53 -9.49 -0.66 -0.83
C SER A 53 -10.14 0.36 0.11
N ARG A 54 -9.35 1.16 0.83
CA ARG A 54 -9.91 2.28 1.60
C ARG A 54 -10.35 3.41 0.68
N ILE A 55 -9.53 3.77 -0.30
CA ILE A 55 -9.86 4.80 -1.30
C ILE A 55 -11.13 4.42 -2.09
N GLU A 56 -11.25 3.15 -2.47
CA GLU A 56 -12.41 2.62 -3.18
C GLU A 56 -13.71 2.83 -2.40
N ARG A 57 -13.74 2.41 -1.14
CA ARG A 57 -14.91 2.61 -0.26
C ARG A 57 -15.26 4.08 -0.06
N ASP A 58 -14.26 4.95 0.07
CA ASP A 58 -14.49 6.38 0.23
C ASP A 58 -15.01 7.00 -1.08
N LEU A 59 -14.44 6.67 -2.24
CA LEU A 59 -14.92 7.17 -3.54
C LEU A 59 -16.32 6.68 -3.90
N GLU A 60 -16.68 5.45 -3.53
CA GLU A 60 -18.05 4.95 -3.72
C GLU A 60 -19.07 5.73 -2.87
N ARG A 61 -18.66 6.19 -1.69
CA ARG A 61 -19.48 7.02 -0.78
C ARG A 61 -19.42 8.51 -1.09
N ALA A 62 -18.47 8.94 -1.94
CA ALA A 62 -18.21 10.35 -2.19
C ALA A 62 -19.35 11.01 -2.97
N VAL A 63 -19.86 12.11 -2.42
CA VAL A 63 -20.79 13.03 -3.11
C VAL A 63 -20.04 14.12 -3.87
N GLN A 64 -18.82 14.42 -3.46
CA GLN A 64 -17.93 15.37 -4.11
C GLN A 64 -16.48 14.93 -3.92
N ALA A 65 -15.67 15.10 -4.95
CA ALA A 65 -14.25 14.78 -4.95
C ALA A 65 -13.45 15.92 -5.55
N ASP A 66 -12.64 16.57 -4.72
CA ASP A 66 -11.85 17.73 -5.07
C ASP A 66 -10.36 17.35 -5.02
N PRO A 67 -9.71 17.18 -6.19
CA PRO A 67 -8.28 16.90 -6.24
C PRO A 67 -7.50 18.13 -5.74
N GLY A 68 -6.60 17.91 -4.80
CA GLY A 68 -5.69 18.93 -4.29
C GLY A 68 -4.29 18.84 -4.94
N PRO A 69 -3.39 19.77 -4.59
CA PRO A 69 -2.02 19.75 -5.11
C PRO A 69 -1.24 18.52 -4.63
N GLY A 70 -0.24 18.09 -5.40
CA GLY A 70 0.74 17.09 -4.98
C GLY A 70 0.18 15.68 -4.74
N GLY A 71 -0.89 15.28 -5.45
CA GLY A 71 -1.50 13.95 -5.27
C GLY A 71 -2.41 13.85 -4.04
N SER A 72 -2.82 14.99 -3.47
CA SER A 72 -3.83 15.03 -2.41
C SER A 72 -5.25 14.99 -2.98
N MET A 73 -6.20 14.54 -2.16
CA MET A 73 -7.62 14.45 -2.51
C MET A 73 -8.47 14.79 -1.29
N ILE A 74 -9.50 15.60 -1.47
CA ILE A 74 -10.53 15.86 -0.46
C ILE A 74 -11.84 15.28 -0.98
N LEU A 75 -12.48 14.46 -0.16
CA LEU A 75 -13.73 13.78 -0.47
C LEU A 75 -14.78 14.19 0.55
N ARG A 76 -15.95 14.62 0.08
CA ARG A 76 -17.15 14.72 0.92
C ARG A 76 -17.89 13.40 0.80
N LEU A 77 -18.07 12.72 1.93
CA LEU A 77 -18.61 11.38 2.02
C LEU A 77 -19.99 11.40 2.66
N LEU A 78 -20.89 10.56 2.16
CA LEU A 78 -22.14 10.25 2.83
C LEU A 78 -21.88 9.32 4.03
N SER A 79 -22.28 9.72 5.23
CA SER A 79 -22.28 8.88 6.44
C SER A 79 -23.70 8.74 7.00
N PRO A 80 -24.05 7.63 7.68
CA PRO A 80 -25.37 7.47 8.31
C PRO A 80 -25.73 8.58 9.29
N ALA A 81 -24.73 9.17 9.94
CA ALA A 81 -24.89 10.25 10.93
C ALA A 81 -24.72 11.67 10.36
N GLY A 82 -24.52 11.82 9.04
CA GLY A 82 -24.33 13.12 8.38
C GLY A 82 -23.23 13.10 7.31
N GLU A 83 -22.91 14.26 6.75
CA GLU A 83 -21.78 14.39 5.83
C GLU A 83 -20.46 14.47 6.60
N VAL A 84 -19.43 13.77 6.10
CA VAL A 84 -18.07 13.85 6.62
C VAL A 84 -17.08 14.18 5.51
N ALA A 85 -15.99 14.86 5.83
CA ALA A 85 -14.92 15.15 4.89
C ALA A 85 -13.71 14.27 5.19
N ALA A 86 -13.30 13.46 4.21
CA ALA A 86 -12.07 12.67 4.24
C ALA A 86 -11.01 13.37 3.39
N SER A 87 -9.78 13.48 3.89
CA SER A 87 -8.66 14.01 3.12
C SER A 87 -7.50 13.04 3.08
N TYR A 88 -6.95 12.83 1.89
CA TYR A 88 -5.75 12.04 1.64
C TYR A 88 -4.60 12.97 1.30
N ARG A 89 -3.49 12.86 2.03
CA ARG A 89 -2.28 13.65 1.82
C ARG A 89 -1.05 12.77 1.94
N PRO A 90 0.01 13.01 1.14
CA PRO A 90 1.31 12.40 1.39
C PRO A 90 1.77 12.69 2.83
N ALA A 91 2.28 11.68 3.52
CA ALA A 91 2.89 11.86 4.83
C ALA A 91 4.22 12.63 4.72
N ALA A 92 4.76 13.08 5.85
CA ALA A 92 6.05 13.77 5.89
C ALA A 92 7.13 12.96 5.16
N GLY A 93 7.88 13.61 4.27
CA GLY A 93 8.92 12.97 3.45
C GLY A 93 8.40 12.01 2.37
N GLY A 94 7.09 11.95 2.10
CA GLY A 94 6.49 11.02 1.13
C GLY A 94 6.45 9.56 1.62
N LEU A 95 6.63 9.33 2.92
CA LEU A 95 6.69 8.01 3.54
C LEU A 95 5.33 7.54 4.04
N GLY A 96 4.45 7.27 3.08
CA GLY A 96 3.08 6.82 3.30
C GLY A 96 2.05 7.90 2.94
N VAL A 97 0.79 7.60 3.22
CA VAL A 97 -0.35 8.50 2.96
C VAL A 97 -1.19 8.62 4.20
N THR A 98 -1.37 9.84 4.67
CA THR A 98 -2.24 10.15 5.80
C THR A 98 -3.65 10.42 5.30
N ARG A 99 -4.61 9.67 5.85
CA ARG A 99 -6.04 9.91 5.71
C ARG A 99 -6.56 10.53 7.00
N THR A 100 -7.27 11.65 6.89
CA THR A 100 -7.94 12.31 8.02
C THR A 100 -9.43 12.39 7.73
N VAL A 101 -10.28 12.18 8.74
CA VAL A 101 -11.72 12.40 8.64
C VAL A 101 -12.14 13.46 9.62
N THR A 102 -13.02 14.34 9.16
CA THR A 102 -13.60 15.42 9.95
C THR A 102 -15.11 15.44 9.76
N GLY A 103 -15.86 15.64 10.83
CA GLY A 103 -17.33 15.74 10.82
C GLY A 103 -17.98 14.88 11.90
N SER A 104 -19.19 15.26 12.31
CA SER A 104 -19.95 14.68 13.44
C SER A 104 -20.42 13.24 13.25
N GLY A 105 -20.19 12.66 12.06
CA GLY A 105 -20.54 11.28 11.71
C GLY A 105 -19.34 10.42 11.39
N ALA A 106 -18.14 10.83 11.84
CA ALA A 106 -16.93 10.05 11.72
C ALA A 106 -17.00 8.84 12.67
N GLU A 107 -16.51 7.68 12.22
CA GLU A 107 -16.49 6.47 13.03
C GLU A 107 -15.54 6.65 14.23
N ALA A 108 -15.87 6.06 15.38
CA ALA A 108 -15.03 6.12 16.57
C ALA A 108 -13.63 5.55 16.24
N GLY A 109 -12.60 6.40 16.34
CA GLY A 109 -11.21 6.10 15.96
C GLY A 109 -10.73 6.76 14.66
N ASP A 110 -11.61 7.43 13.90
CA ASP A 110 -11.31 8.20 12.68
C ASP A 110 -11.39 9.73 12.90
N GLU A 111 -11.89 10.16 14.08
CA GLU A 111 -12.01 11.57 14.47
C GLU A 111 -10.65 12.15 14.91
N GLY A 112 -10.16 13.13 14.15
CA GLY A 112 -9.07 14.02 14.55
C GLY A 112 -7.65 13.44 14.42
N GLU A 113 -7.43 12.16 14.71
CA GLU A 113 -6.12 11.52 14.61
C GLU A 113 -5.99 10.76 13.28
N GLY A 114 -5.37 11.40 12.28
CA GLY A 114 -5.26 10.83 10.93
C GLY A 114 -4.52 9.50 10.88
N HIS A 115 -5.11 8.50 10.22
CA HIS A 115 -4.46 7.22 9.98
C HIS A 115 -3.48 7.30 8.81
N THR A 116 -2.26 6.78 8.98
CA THR A 116 -1.24 6.76 7.92
C THR A 116 -1.06 5.34 7.37
N PHE A 117 -1.47 5.18 6.11
CA PHE A 117 -1.26 3.95 5.32
C PHE A 117 0.17 3.90 4.79
N ALA A 118 0.70 2.67 4.62
CA ALA A 118 2.06 2.44 4.12
C ALA A 118 3.12 3.23 4.91
N ARG A 119 2.95 3.33 6.24
CA ARG A 119 3.81 4.13 7.12
C ARG A 119 5.27 3.72 6.96
N GLY A 120 6.14 4.70 6.69
CA GLY A 120 7.58 4.48 6.54
C GLY A 120 7.99 3.97 5.16
N LEU A 121 7.06 3.75 4.23
CA LEU A 121 7.33 3.32 2.87
C LEU A 121 7.08 4.46 1.88
N PRO A 122 8.02 4.75 0.95
CA PRO A 122 7.78 5.71 -0.11
C PRO A 122 6.51 5.37 -0.89
N THR A 123 5.54 6.28 -0.84
CA THR A 123 4.20 6.05 -1.40
C THR A 123 3.76 7.24 -2.23
N VAL A 124 3.32 6.98 -3.45
CA VAL A 124 2.82 8.00 -4.39
C VAL A 124 1.38 7.67 -4.76
N LEU A 125 0.51 8.66 -4.64
CA LEU A 125 -0.86 8.61 -5.11
C LEU A 125 -1.05 9.52 -6.31
N ARG A 126 -1.72 8.99 -7.34
CA ARG A 126 -2.17 9.78 -8.48
C ARG A 126 -3.66 9.59 -8.70
N TRP A 127 -4.33 10.70 -8.96
CA TRP A 127 -5.75 10.78 -9.18
C TRP A 127 -5.97 11.34 -10.57
N ARG A 128 -6.65 10.59 -11.43
CA ARG A 128 -7.06 11.08 -12.76
C ARG A 128 -8.56 10.97 -12.86
N ARG A 129 -9.23 12.12 -12.82
CA ARG A 129 -10.68 12.21 -13.06
C ARG A 129 -10.99 11.72 -14.48
N ALA A 130 -12.02 10.91 -14.61
CA ALA A 130 -12.54 10.46 -15.89
C ALA A 130 -14.06 10.50 -15.86
N THR A 131 -14.65 10.73 -17.03
CA THR A 131 -16.08 10.66 -17.24
C THR A 131 -16.35 9.53 -18.22
N VAL A 132 -17.11 8.53 -17.78
CA VAL A 132 -17.46 7.36 -18.59
C VAL A 132 -18.96 7.38 -18.80
N GLU A 133 -19.36 7.59 -20.06
CA GLU A 133 -20.76 7.67 -20.47
C GLU A 133 -21.61 8.69 -19.67
N GLY A 134 -20.99 9.79 -19.22
CA GLY A 134 -21.67 10.80 -18.40
C GLY A 134 -21.65 10.54 -16.89
N SER A 135 -21.10 9.41 -16.45
CA SER A 135 -20.84 9.13 -15.04
C SER A 135 -19.41 9.54 -14.64
N VAL A 136 -19.23 10.10 -13.46
CA VAL A 136 -17.93 10.58 -12.95
C VAL A 136 -17.23 9.48 -12.15
N GLY A 137 -15.93 9.30 -12.40
CA GLY A 137 -15.07 8.43 -11.62
C GLY A 137 -13.60 8.86 -11.66
N PHE A 138 -12.74 8.08 -11.02
CA PHE A 138 -11.31 8.34 -10.95
C PHE A 138 -10.50 7.08 -11.26
N PHE A 139 -9.48 7.22 -12.09
CA PHE A 139 -8.36 6.29 -12.08
C PHE A 139 -7.47 6.66 -10.89
N VAL A 140 -7.34 5.73 -9.97
CA VAL A 140 -6.47 5.85 -8.79
C VAL A 140 -5.27 4.95 -8.99
N THR A 141 -4.09 5.55 -9.04
CA THR A 141 -2.82 4.85 -9.10
C THR A 141 -2.15 4.93 -7.74
N VAL A 142 -1.86 3.78 -7.14
CA VAL A 142 -1.15 3.63 -5.87
C VAL A 142 0.19 2.98 -6.14
N THR A 143 1.28 3.68 -5.84
CA THR A 143 2.64 3.14 -5.94
C THR A 143 3.27 3.11 -4.56
N VAL A 144 3.68 1.92 -4.10
CA VAL A 144 4.38 1.72 -2.80
C VAL A 144 5.74 1.09 -3.09
N SER A 145 6.79 1.61 -2.45
CA SER A 145 8.17 1.12 -2.62
C SER A 145 8.76 0.67 -1.30
N SER A 146 9.65 -0.33 -1.31
CA SER A 146 10.35 -0.84 -0.12
C SER A 146 11.54 0.04 0.34
N GLY A 147 11.73 1.21 -0.28
CA GLY A 147 12.81 2.14 0.04
C GLY A 147 14.13 1.84 -0.70
N PRO A 148 15.19 2.61 -0.42
CA PRO A 148 16.46 2.56 -1.17
C PRO A 148 17.22 1.24 -1.01
N GLU A 149 17.01 0.49 0.08
CA GLU A 149 17.68 -0.80 0.32
C GLU A 149 16.96 -2.01 -0.29
N GLY A 150 15.63 -1.91 -0.46
CA GLY A 150 14.80 -3.01 -0.96
C GLY A 150 14.56 -2.98 -2.48
N GLY A 151 14.66 -1.80 -3.11
CA GLY A 151 14.61 -1.60 -4.56
C GLY A 151 13.32 -2.02 -5.26
N GLU A 152 12.30 -2.43 -4.51
CA GLU A 152 11.09 -3.00 -5.05
C GLU A 152 9.95 -1.99 -5.02
N THR A 153 9.29 -1.86 -6.16
CA THR A 153 8.17 -0.93 -6.35
C THR A 153 6.97 -1.71 -6.84
N HIS A 154 5.85 -1.58 -6.15
CA HIS A 154 4.59 -2.17 -6.56
C HIS A 154 3.60 -1.05 -6.92
N THR A 155 2.94 -1.18 -8.08
CA THR A 155 1.95 -0.21 -8.56
C THR A 155 0.64 -0.91 -8.87
N LEU A 156 -0.45 -0.36 -8.33
CA LEU A 156 -1.82 -0.75 -8.63
C LEU A 156 -2.55 0.43 -9.24
N GLU A 157 -3.31 0.18 -10.31
CA GLU A 157 -4.21 1.17 -10.89
C GLU A 157 -5.61 0.58 -10.98
N ARG A 158 -6.62 1.37 -10.59
CA ARG A 158 -8.02 0.98 -10.68
C ARG A 158 -8.88 2.19 -11.04
N PHE A 159 -9.85 1.97 -11.93
CA PHE A 159 -10.94 2.91 -12.13
C PHE A 159 -12.02 2.67 -11.07
N ILE A 160 -12.43 3.74 -10.38
CA ILE A 160 -13.43 3.70 -9.32
C ILE A 160 -14.51 4.73 -9.66
N LEU A 161 -15.77 4.26 -9.72
CA LEU A 161 -16.92 5.09 -10.04
C LEU A 161 -17.44 5.80 -8.80
N CYS A 162 -17.64 7.13 -8.88
CA CYS A 162 -18.28 7.90 -7.81
C CYS A 162 -19.80 7.78 -7.92
N ARG A 163 -20.35 6.72 -7.31
CA ARG A 163 -21.79 6.38 -7.41
C ARG A 163 -22.70 7.49 -6.88
N ASN A 164 -22.27 8.18 -5.85
CA ASN A 164 -23.05 9.22 -5.18
C ASN A 164 -22.79 10.63 -5.71
N ASP A 165 -21.91 10.79 -6.71
CA ASP A 165 -21.74 12.06 -7.42
C ASP A 165 -23.08 12.46 -8.07
N PRO A 166 -23.50 13.74 -8.01
CA PRO A 166 -24.80 14.18 -8.53
C PRO A 166 -25.06 13.80 -9.99
N ALA A 167 -24.06 13.90 -10.86
CA ALA A 167 -24.21 13.58 -12.29
C ALA A 167 -24.35 12.06 -12.49
N THR A 168 -23.54 11.26 -11.80
CA THR A 168 -23.63 9.80 -11.82
C THR A 168 -24.96 9.32 -11.25
N ARG A 169 -25.37 9.85 -10.10
CA ARG A 169 -26.59 9.46 -9.40
C ARG A 169 -27.82 9.74 -10.24
N ALA A 170 -27.94 10.95 -10.80
CA ALA A 170 -29.05 11.32 -11.66
C ALA A 170 -29.24 10.28 -12.78
N ARG A 171 -28.14 9.89 -13.44
CA ARG A 171 -28.14 8.90 -14.51
C ARG A 171 -28.60 7.51 -14.04
N LEU A 172 -28.06 7.02 -12.91
CA LEU A 172 -28.42 5.72 -12.35
C LEU A 172 -29.90 5.65 -11.94
N THR A 173 -30.47 6.76 -11.49
CA THR A 173 -31.87 6.84 -11.06
C THR A 173 -32.86 7.22 -12.15
N THR A 174 -32.42 7.63 -13.35
CA THR A 174 -33.32 8.05 -14.45
C THR A 174 -34.31 6.96 -14.93
N GLY A 175 -34.08 5.69 -14.60
CA GLY A 175 -35.01 4.58 -14.87
C GLY A 175 -35.88 4.17 -13.67
N TRP A 176 -35.73 4.84 -12.52
CA TRP A 176 -36.46 4.59 -11.29
C TRP A 176 -37.60 5.61 -11.16
N THR A 177 -38.49 5.63 -12.16
CA THR A 177 -39.79 6.30 -12.02
C THR A 177 -40.71 5.37 -11.24
N TRP A 178 -41.11 5.80 -10.04
CA TRP A 178 -42.26 5.25 -9.31
C TRP A 178 -43.56 5.70 -9.97
#